data_AF-A0A954G5A5-F1
#
_entry.id   AF-A0A954G5A5-F1
#
_cell.length_a   1.000
_cell.length_b   1.000
_cell.length_c   1.000
_cell.angle_alpha   90.00
_cell.angle_beta   90.00
_cell.angle_gamma   90.00
#
_symmetry.space_group_name_H-M   'P 1'
#
loop_
_entity.id
_entity.type
_entity.pdbx_description
1 polymer ?
#
loop_
_entity_poly.entity_id
_entity_poly.type
_entity_poly.pdbx_seq_one_letter_code
_entity_poly.pdbx_strand_id
1 'polypeptide(L)'
;VLAWQTGYAAAVNFASGFPRYSPGEYHASRLLEQSEVDLCILTGGKPLAGLSVKAIESLRRNPSIQIGPALISEFEPDVFLPTGIAGIHFPGSMYRYDGTPLPLRGFLPTVQNSEADVLKQINKSL
;
A
#
# COMPACT_ATOMS: atom_id res chain seq x y z
N VAL A 1 1.90 3.12 -13.12
CA VAL A 1 2.92 3.79 -12.28
C VAL A 1 4.01 2.82 -11.82
N LEU A 2 3.72 1.62 -11.30
CA LEU A 2 4.78 0.63 -10.98
C LEU A 2 5.56 0.13 -12.22
N ALA A 3 4.85 -0.26 -13.28
CA ALA A 3 5.46 -0.84 -14.49
C ALA A 3 6.43 0.09 -15.22
N TRP A 4 6.21 1.40 -15.20
CA TRP A 4 7.16 2.36 -15.77
C TRP A 4 8.45 2.42 -14.93
N GLN A 5 8.35 2.35 -13.60
CA GLN A 5 9.50 2.45 -12.71
C GLN A 5 10.31 1.14 -12.62
N THR A 6 9.65 -0.02 -12.77
CA THR A 6 10.25 -1.33 -12.47
C THR A 6 10.25 -2.30 -13.66
N GLY A 7 9.49 -2.02 -14.71
CA GLY A 7 9.20 -2.97 -15.80
C GLY A 7 8.03 -3.92 -15.53
N TYR A 8 7.45 -3.93 -14.31
CA TYR A 8 6.46 -4.92 -13.89
C TYR A 8 5.23 -4.31 -13.20
N ALA A 9 4.07 -4.93 -13.35
CA ALA A 9 2.80 -4.33 -12.92
C ALA A 9 2.51 -4.45 -11.42
N ALA A 10 2.93 -5.54 -10.78
CA ALA A 10 2.70 -5.87 -9.36
C ALA A 10 3.66 -7.00 -8.94
N ALA A 11 3.60 -7.48 -7.69
CA ALA A 11 4.40 -8.62 -7.20
C ALA A 11 5.90 -8.50 -7.55
N VAL A 12 6.48 -7.34 -7.22
CA VAL A 12 7.88 -7.00 -7.48
C VAL A 12 8.67 -7.10 -6.18
N ASN A 13 9.75 -7.86 -6.21
CA ASN A 13 10.70 -8.02 -5.11
C ASN A 13 11.99 -7.25 -5.41
N PHE A 14 12.45 -6.45 -4.45
CA PHE A 14 13.67 -5.64 -4.53
C PHE A 14 14.85 -6.17 -3.69
N ALA A 15 14.71 -7.31 -3.01
CA ALA A 15 15.71 -7.83 -2.07
C ALA A 15 17.10 -8.09 -2.69
N SER A 16 17.19 -8.29 -4.01
CA SER A 16 18.47 -8.47 -4.71
C SER A 16 19.11 -7.17 -5.19
N GLY A 17 18.59 -6.00 -4.80
CA GLY A 17 19.06 -4.69 -5.24
C GLY A 17 18.56 -4.27 -6.62
N PHE A 18 17.72 -5.07 -7.27
CA PHE A 18 17.07 -4.79 -8.55
C PHE A 18 15.68 -5.45 -8.59
N PRO A 19 14.71 -4.94 -9.40
CA PRO A 19 13.36 -5.47 -9.43
C PRO A 19 13.32 -6.88 -10.03
N ARG A 20 12.71 -7.83 -9.31
CA ARG A 20 12.36 -9.16 -9.82
C ARG A 20 10.85 -9.37 -9.72
N TYR A 21 10.27 -9.98 -10.74
CA TYR A 21 8.83 -10.21 -10.83
C TYR A 21 8.52 -11.69 -10.90
N SER A 22 7.65 -12.13 -10.00
CA SER A 22 7.08 -13.48 -10.03
C SER A 22 5.78 -13.46 -9.23
N PRO A 23 4.59 -13.38 -9.85
CA PRO A 23 3.32 -13.47 -9.14
C PRO A 23 3.15 -14.77 -8.35
N GLY A 24 3.79 -15.84 -8.81
CA GLY A 24 3.80 -17.12 -8.10
C GLY A 24 4.67 -17.12 -6.84
N GLU A 25 5.59 -16.17 -6.67
CA GLU A 25 6.45 -16.08 -5.48
C GLU A 25 6.13 -14.86 -4.63
N TYR A 26 6.01 -13.69 -5.24
CA TYR A 26 5.96 -12.39 -4.56
C TYR A 26 4.57 -11.79 -4.44
N HIS A 27 3.51 -12.58 -4.63
CA HIS A 27 2.14 -12.13 -4.36
C HIS A 27 1.88 -12.05 -2.86
N ALA A 28 1.29 -10.95 -2.40
CA ALA A 28 1.09 -10.67 -0.97
C ALA A 28 0.37 -11.81 -0.22
N SER A 29 -0.73 -12.34 -0.78
CA SER A 29 -1.47 -13.46 -0.16
C SER A 29 -0.57 -14.68 0.02
N ARG A 30 0.29 -14.98 -0.94
CA ARG A 30 1.16 -16.16 -0.88
C ARG A 30 2.28 -15.98 0.14
N LEU A 31 2.96 -14.84 0.13
CA LEU A 31 4.01 -14.53 1.10
C LEU A 31 3.47 -14.61 2.54
N LEU A 32 2.26 -14.07 2.77
CA LEU A 32 1.57 -14.16 4.05
C LEU A 32 1.21 -15.61 4.41
N GLU A 33 0.63 -16.38 3.49
CA GLU A 33 0.24 -17.78 3.73
C GLU A 33 1.39 -18.72 4.05
N GLN A 34 2.60 -18.40 3.57
CA GLN A 34 3.84 -19.13 3.83
C GLN A 34 4.66 -18.54 5.00
N SER A 35 4.18 -17.46 5.62
CA SER A 35 4.90 -16.75 6.69
C SER A 35 6.32 -16.30 6.28
N GLU A 36 6.46 -15.81 5.05
CA GLU A 36 7.73 -15.31 4.49
C GLU A 36 7.94 -13.81 4.74
N VAL A 37 7.02 -13.15 5.45
CA VAL A 37 7.07 -11.73 5.80
C VAL A 37 7.18 -11.55 7.31
N ASP A 38 7.91 -10.52 7.72
CA ASP A 38 8.14 -10.10 9.11
C ASP A 38 7.49 -8.75 9.44
N LEU A 39 7.08 -7.98 8.43
CA LEU A 39 6.37 -6.71 8.55
C LEU A 39 5.45 -6.50 7.35
N CYS A 40 4.25 -5.96 7.60
CA CYS A 40 3.30 -5.58 6.55
C CYS A 40 2.96 -4.09 6.59
N ILE A 41 3.09 -3.39 5.45
CA ILE A 41 2.62 -2.01 5.30
C ILE A 41 1.35 -2.02 4.43
N LEU A 42 0.24 -1.60 5.00
CA LEU A 42 -1.07 -1.52 4.37
C LEU A 42 -1.34 -0.08 3.94
N THR A 43 -1.58 0.15 2.64
CA THR A 43 -1.87 1.47 2.06
C THR A 43 -2.98 1.38 1.01
N GLY A 44 -3.63 2.51 0.72
CA GLY A 44 -4.73 2.58 -0.23
C GLY A 44 -6.08 2.25 0.40
N GLY A 45 -7.15 2.36 -0.40
CA GLY A 45 -8.52 2.34 0.13
C GLY A 45 -9.05 0.98 0.60
N LYS A 46 -8.53 -0.14 0.08
CA LYS A 46 -8.95 -1.50 0.44
C LYS A 46 -7.74 -2.45 0.49
N PRO A 47 -6.84 -2.30 1.46
CA PRO A 47 -5.56 -3.02 1.47
C PRO A 47 -5.69 -4.53 1.68
N LEU A 48 -6.83 -5.01 2.21
CA LEU A 48 -7.11 -6.44 2.40
C LEU A 48 -7.79 -7.11 1.20
N ALA A 49 -8.18 -6.34 0.18
CA ALA A 49 -8.89 -6.88 -0.96
C ALA A 49 -8.01 -7.88 -1.74
N GLY A 50 -8.52 -9.09 -1.95
CA GLY A 50 -7.81 -10.15 -2.66
C GLY A 50 -6.88 -11.00 -1.79
N LEU A 51 -6.79 -10.74 -0.49
CA LEU A 51 -6.12 -11.65 0.45
C LEU A 51 -7.03 -12.83 0.79
N SER A 52 -6.45 -14.03 0.88
CA SER A 52 -7.15 -15.20 1.38
C SER A 52 -7.40 -15.12 2.90
N VAL A 53 -8.30 -15.93 3.43
CA VAL A 53 -8.55 -16.04 4.87
C VAL A 53 -7.26 -16.39 5.62
N LYS A 54 -6.48 -17.35 5.10
CA LYS A 54 -5.20 -17.77 5.69
C LYS A 54 -4.17 -16.65 5.65
N ALA A 55 -4.13 -15.84 4.59
CA ALA A 55 -3.26 -14.67 4.52
C ALA A 55 -3.64 -13.63 5.58
N ILE A 56 -4.93 -13.36 5.78
CA ILE A 56 -5.40 -12.43 6.82
C ILE A 56 -5.07 -12.93 8.23
N GLU A 57 -5.22 -14.24 8.49
CA GLU A 57 -4.81 -14.83 9.77
C GLU A 57 -3.31 -14.69 10.03
N SER A 58 -2.48 -14.84 8.97
CA SER A 58 -1.05 -14.62 9.07
C SER A 58 -0.71 -13.14 9.29
N LEU A 59 -1.40 -12.24 8.59
CA LEU A 59 -1.26 -10.80 8.75
C LEU A 59 -1.52 -10.37 10.20
N ARG A 60 -2.54 -10.95 10.87
CA ARG A 60 -2.83 -10.68 12.29
C ARG A 60 -1.75 -11.14 13.28
N ARG A 61 -0.81 -11.99 12.86
CA ARG A 61 0.29 -12.47 13.70
C ARG A 61 1.59 -11.72 13.46
N ASN A 62 1.68 -10.95 12.37
CA ASN A 62 2.89 -10.22 12.00
C ASN A 62 2.70 -8.72 12.31
N PRO A 63 3.78 -8.02 12.70
CA PRO A 63 3.77 -6.56 12.81
C PRO A 63 3.19 -5.89 11.56
N SER A 64 2.35 -4.90 11.78
CA SER A 64 1.60 -4.24 10.71
C SER A 64 1.49 -2.73 10.92
N ILE A 65 1.67 -1.99 9.83
CA ILE A 65 1.50 -0.54 9.78
C ILE A 65 0.41 -0.24 8.77
N GLN A 66 -0.65 0.43 9.20
CA GLN A 66 -1.65 0.97 8.29
C GLN A 66 -1.42 2.46 8.06
N ILE A 67 -1.37 2.85 6.79
CA ILE A 67 -1.31 4.25 6.34
C ILE A 67 -2.59 4.54 5.59
N GLY A 68 -3.35 5.54 6.03
CA GLY A 68 -4.59 5.91 5.33
C GLY A 68 -5.47 6.88 6.09
N PRO A 69 -6.60 7.29 5.49
CA PRO A 69 -7.45 8.33 6.05
C PRO A 69 -8.32 7.87 7.22
N ALA A 70 -8.53 6.57 7.35
CA ALA A 70 -9.31 5.97 8.42
C ALA A 70 -8.81 4.53 8.67
N LEU A 71 -9.01 4.05 9.89
CA LEU A 71 -8.81 2.63 10.23
C LEU A 71 -9.78 1.76 9.42
N ILE A 72 -9.31 0.61 8.96
CA ILE A 72 -10.18 -0.41 8.36
C ILE A 72 -10.88 -1.18 9.47
N SER A 73 -12.14 -1.53 9.28
CA SER A 73 -12.95 -2.19 10.32
C SER A 73 -12.59 -3.67 10.55
N GLU A 74 -12.02 -4.31 9.54
CA GLU A 74 -11.82 -5.76 9.46
C GLU A 74 -10.48 -6.22 10.08
N PHE A 75 -9.61 -5.27 10.43
CA PHE A 75 -8.25 -5.51 10.88
C PHE A 75 -7.73 -4.35 11.75
N GLU A 76 -7.10 -4.70 12.88
CA GLU A 76 -6.46 -3.74 13.79
C GLU A 76 -4.93 -3.79 13.59
N PRO A 77 -4.29 -2.72 13.10
CA PRO A 77 -2.85 -2.66 12.90
C PRO A 77 -2.11 -2.32 14.20
N ASP A 78 -0.83 -2.73 14.31
CA ASP A 78 0.02 -2.34 15.44
C ASP A 78 0.31 -0.83 15.46
N VAL A 79 0.43 -0.23 14.27
CA VAL A 79 0.61 1.22 14.10
C VAL A 79 -0.34 1.74 13.03
N PHE A 80 -1.06 2.80 13.37
CA PHE A 80 -1.87 3.56 12.41
C PHE A 80 -1.29 4.96 12.20
N LEU A 81 -0.99 5.28 10.95
CA LEU A 81 -0.49 6.58 10.51
C LEU A 81 -1.59 7.30 9.70
N PRO A 82 -2.33 8.25 10.31
CA PRO A 82 -3.45 8.91 9.67
C PRO A 82 -2.99 9.84 8.54
N THR A 83 -3.74 9.87 7.44
CA THR A 83 -3.46 10.73 6.28
C THR A 83 -4.68 11.50 5.81
N GLY A 84 -4.49 12.51 4.96
CA GLY A 84 -5.58 13.06 4.17
C GLY A 84 -5.96 12.15 2.98
N ILE A 85 -7.01 12.54 2.26
CA ILE A 85 -7.57 11.79 1.13
C ILE A 85 -7.15 12.47 -0.18
N ALA A 86 -6.56 11.71 -1.09
CA ALA A 86 -6.26 12.19 -2.45
C ALA A 86 -7.55 12.53 -3.20
N GLY A 87 -7.60 13.69 -3.86
CA GLY A 87 -8.80 14.20 -4.53
C GLY A 87 -9.83 14.89 -3.62
N ILE A 88 -9.57 14.96 -2.31
CA ILE A 88 -10.32 15.80 -1.38
C ILE A 88 -9.38 16.83 -0.76
N HIS A 89 -8.30 16.37 -0.13
CA HIS A 89 -7.31 17.20 0.54
C HIS A 89 -6.10 17.52 -0.34
N PHE A 90 -5.71 16.56 -1.20
CA PHE A 90 -4.49 16.67 -2.00
C PHE A 90 -4.77 16.50 -3.49
N PRO A 91 -4.03 17.20 -4.37
CA PRO A 91 -4.02 16.86 -5.79
C PRO A 91 -3.39 15.48 -6.02
N GLY A 92 -3.57 14.92 -7.20
CA GLY A 92 -2.99 13.63 -7.53
C GLY A 92 -3.41 13.12 -8.90
N SER A 93 -3.24 11.82 -9.12
CA SER A 93 -3.67 11.17 -10.35
C SER A 93 -4.31 9.83 -10.02
N MET A 94 -5.45 9.58 -10.63
CA MET A 94 -6.14 8.29 -10.62
C MET A 94 -6.17 7.75 -12.04
N TYR A 95 -6.20 6.44 -12.21
CA TYR A 95 -6.38 5.82 -13.51
C TYR A 95 -7.76 5.19 -13.57
N ARG A 96 -8.55 5.57 -14.59
CA ARG A 96 -9.78 4.85 -14.92
C ARG A 96 -9.42 3.47 -15.45
N TYR A 97 -10.34 2.51 -15.39
CA TYR A 97 -10.07 1.12 -15.77
C TYR A 97 -9.59 0.93 -17.23
N ASP A 98 -9.84 1.88 -18.13
CA ASP A 98 -9.30 1.88 -19.50
C ASP A 98 -7.89 2.50 -19.61
N GLY A 99 -7.23 2.77 -18.48
CA GLY A 99 -5.89 3.34 -18.42
C GLY A 99 -5.83 4.87 -18.58
N THR A 100 -6.97 5.54 -18.75
CA THR A 100 -6.99 7.01 -18.86
C THR A 100 -6.56 7.66 -17.54
N PRO A 101 -5.51 8.52 -17.52
CA PRO A 101 -5.15 9.27 -16.33
C PRO A 101 -6.16 10.40 -16.08
N LEU A 102 -6.72 10.43 -14.88
CA LEU A 102 -7.64 11.46 -14.40
C LEU A 102 -6.93 12.29 -13.32
N PRO A 103 -6.70 13.60 -13.54
CA PRO A 103 -6.10 14.47 -12.54
C PRO A 103 -7.10 14.71 -11.40
N LEU A 104 -6.62 14.51 -10.17
CA LEU A 104 -7.36 14.80 -8.94
C LEU A 104 -7.01 16.22 -8.45
N ARG A 105 -7.97 16.91 -7.84
CA ARG A 105 -7.79 18.23 -7.22
C ARG A 105 -8.06 18.14 -5.72
N GLY A 106 -7.24 18.79 -4.91
CA GLY A 106 -7.59 19.06 -3.52
C GLY A 106 -8.49 20.28 -3.45
N PHE A 107 -9.58 20.22 -2.68
CA PHE A 107 -10.51 21.33 -2.50
C PHE A 107 -10.80 21.66 -1.03
N LEU A 108 -10.50 20.75 -0.09
CA LEU A 108 -10.59 21.00 1.34
C LEU A 108 -9.21 21.01 1.99
N PRO A 109 -8.92 21.95 2.90
CA PRO A 109 -7.66 21.92 3.65
C PRO A 109 -7.64 20.79 4.68
N THR A 110 -6.44 20.36 5.06
CA THR A 110 -6.23 19.42 6.18
C THR A 110 -4.88 19.69 6.85
N VAL A 111 -4.76 19.29 8.12
CA VAL A 111 -3.48 19.29 8.86
C VAL A 111 -2.72 17.97 8.69
N GLN A 112 -3.39 16.93 8.17
CA GLN A 112 -2.77 15.62 7.97
C GLN A 112 -1.82 15.66 6.77
N ASN A 113 -0.84 14.75 6.74
CA ASN A 113 0.02 14.54 5.57
C ASN A 113 -0.70 13.68 4.50
N SER A 114 -0.20 13.68 3.27
CA SER A 114 -0.62 12.70 2.25
C SER A 114 0.02 11.33 2.51
N GLU A 115 -0.57 10.23 1.99
CA GLU A 115 0.05 8.89 2.07
C GLU A 115 1.46 8.88 1.47
N ALA A 116 1.67 9.61 0.36
CA ALA A 116 2.97 9.72 -0.27
C ALA A 116 3.99 10.47 0.61
N ASP A 117 3.58 11.49 1.36
CA ASP A 117 4.47 12.22 2.26
C ASP A 117 4.85 11.38 3.48
N VAL A 118 3.91 10.61 4.03
CA VAL A 118 4.19 9.66 5.12
C VAL A 118 5.20 8.61 4.65
N LEU A 119 4.99 8.00 3.47
CA LEU A 119 5.94 7.01 2.92
C LEU A 119 7.33 7.62 2.67
N LYS A 120 7.42 8.87 2.20
CA LYS A 120 8.69 9.57 2.04
C LYS A 120 9.39 9.85 3.37
N GLN A 121 8.63 10.18 4.42
CA GLN A 121 9.19 10.38 5.76
C GLN A 121 9.76 9.09 6.32
N ILE A 122 9.02 7.97 6.22
CA ILE A 122 9.50 6.64 6.60
C ILE A 122 10.82 6.32 5.87
N ASN A 123 10.85 6.48 4.54
CA ASN A 123 12.05 6.19 3.75
C ASN A 123 13.28 7.04 4.12
N LYS A 124 13.09 8.26 4.64
CA LYS A 124 14.21 9.12 5.09
C LYS A 124 14.75 8.73 6.47
N SER A 125 13.99 7.94 7.22
CA SER A 125 14.35 7.49 8.57
C SER A 125 14.97 6.09 8.59
N LEU A 126 15.01 5.41 7.44
CA LEU A 126 15.72 4.14 7.22
C LEU A 126 17.16 4.39 6.78
#